data_AF-A0A1I3SJA0-F1
#
_entry.id   AF-A0A1I3SJA0-F1
#
_cell.length_a   1.000
_cell.length_b   1.000
_cell.length_c   1.000
_cell.angle_alpha   90.00
_cell.angle_beta   90.00
_cell.angle_gamma   90.00
#
_symmetry.space_group_name_H-M   'P 1'
#
loop_
_entity.id
_entity.type
_entity.pdbx_description
1 polymer ?
#
loop_
_entity_poly.entity_id
_entity_poly.type
_entity_poly.pdbx_seq_one_letter_code
_entity_poly.pdbx_strand_id
1 'polypeptide(L)'
;MDASDELRAKQLLQEELGAEVAISLSHEIGNIGLLERENATILNASLTEAAQQMVSGFQQSLSVNGIENAHIYLSQNDGTLMTAEYARRFPVLTIASGPTNSVRGASFLCGIEDALAVDVGGTTTDIGVLTKGFPRESSLVAQIGGVRTNFRMPDLLSFGLGGGTRIRGLGAEPQVGPDSVGYRLSKEGLIFGGEVLTASDVAVAVGQAQIGDAQKVAHLPADDVQRVYQKMTVMVEEAIDRMKTSAEPVPAILVGGGSILLPDQLQGVSEVIRPENYEVANAIGVTIAQVSGQIDRIYANETRTREEILEDCQQLATAEAVRAGALPETVKIVDIEEVPLAYLSGNAVRMRAKAVGELFPVAARAIRG
;
A
#
# COMPACT_ATOMS: atom_id res chain seq x y z
N MET A 1 -17.02 -9.24 -20.76
CA MET A 1 -16.46 -10.41 -21.49
C MET A 1 -16.26 -10.01 -22.94
N ASP A 2 -17.30 -9.46 -23.57
CA ASP A 2 -17.13 -8.58 -24.70
C ASP A 2 -17.08 -7.12 -24.20
N ALA A 3 -16.11 -6.35 -24.68
CA ALA A 3 -15.95 -4.93 -24.40
C ALA A 3 -16.36 -4.05 -25.59
N SER A 4 -16.82 -4.65 -26.69
CA SER A 4 -17.17 -3.96 -27.94
C SER A 4 -18.16 -2.82 -27.73
N ASP A 5 -19.22 -3.06 -26.95
CA ASP A 5 -20.22 -2.05 -26.62
C ASP A 5 -19.66 -0.92 -25.73
N GLU A 6 -18.83 -1.25 -24.72
CA GLU A 6 -18.17 -0.24 -23.88
C GLU A 6 -17.20 0.63 -24.72
N LEU A 7 -16.44 0.00 -25.62
CA LEU A 7 -15.52 0.70 -26.52
C LEU A 7 -16.26 1.58 -27.52
N ARG A 8 -17.39 1.08 -28.07
CA ARG A 8 -18.24 1.85 -28.98
C ARG A 8 -18.89 3.04 -28.26
N ALA A 9 -19.37 2.85 -27.04
CA ALA A 9 -19.91 3.92 -26.21
C ALA A 9 -18.86 4.99 -25.92
N LYS A 10 -17.62 4.59 -25.55
CA LYS A 10 -16.50 5.53 -25.39
C LYS A 10 -16.25 6.33 -26.65
N GLN A 11 -16.19 5.69 -27.82
CA GLN A 11 -15.96 6.40 -29.08
C GLN A 11 -17.01 7.50 -29.30
N LEU A 12 -18.29 7.16 -29.18
CA LEU A 12 -19.39 8.12 -29.36
C LEU A 12 -19.33 9.27 -28.34
N LEU A 13 -19.04 8.96 -27.08
CA LEU A 13 -18.88 9.98 -26.04
C LEU A 13 -17.69 10.90 -26.31
N GLN A 14 -16.58 10.39 -26.84
CA GLN A 14 -15.42 11.20 -27.22
C GLN A 14 -15.71 12.09 -28.43
N GLU A 15 -16.49 11.60 -29.40
CA GLU A 15 -16.94 12.38 -30.57
C GLU A 15 -17.82 13.57 -30.16
N GLU A 16 -18.72 13.37 -29.18
CA GLU A 16 -19.66 14.41 -28.72
C GLU A 16 -19.10 15.35 -27.65
N LEU A 17 -18.32 14.83 -26.69
CA LEU A 17 -17.84 15.58 -25.53
C LEU A 17 -16.40 16.10 -25.69
N GLY A 18 -15.66 15.59 -26.67
CA GLY A 18 -14.27 15.93 -26.93
C GLY A 18 -13.26 14.97 -26.28
N ALA A 19 -12.05 14.92 -26.84
CA ALA A 19 -11.00 13.99 -26.45
C ALA A 19 -10.41 14.23 -25.04
N GLU A 20 -10.59 15.44 -24.49
CA GLU A 20 -10.09 15.83 -23.17
C GLU A 20 -10.94 15.27 -22.02
N VAL A 21 -12.17 14.82 -22.30
CA VAL A 21 -13.03 14.23 -21.28
C VAL A 21 -12.53 12.84 -20.92
N ALA A 22 -12.14 12.68 -19.65
CA ALA A 22 -11.72 11.38 -19.14
C ALA A 22 -12.90 10.40 -19.08
N ILE A 23 -12.71 9.22 -19.67
CA ILE A 23 -13.70 8.14 -19.68
C ILE A 23 -13.07 6.90 -19.05
N SER A 24 -13.68 6.42 -17.97
CA SER A 24 -13.33 5.15 -17.32
C SER A 24 -14.20 4.03 -17.88
N LEU A 25 -13.57 2.94 -18.31
CA LEU A 25 -14.27 1.75 -18.81
C LEU A 25 -14.27 0.67 -17.75
N SER A 26 -15.44 0.09 -17.49
CA SER A 26 -15.62 -0.81 -16.36
C SER A 26 -14.84 -2.10 -16.53
N HIS A 27 -14.73 -2.58 -17.78
CA HIS A 27 -13.98 -3.79 -18.11
C HIS A 27 -12.47 -3.67 -17.90
N GLU A 28 -11.92 -2.46 -17.73
CA GLU A 28 -10.48 -2.21 -17.55
C GLU A 28 -10.08 -2.05 -16.07
N ILE A 29 -11.06 -1.87 -15.16
CA ILE A 29 -10.79 -1.48 -13.77
C ILE A 29 -11.12 -2.61 -12.79
N GLY A 30 -12.34 -3.13 -12.86
CA GLY A 30 -12.84 -4.06 -11.86
C GLY A 30 -12.99 -5.49 -12.39
N ASN A 31 -13.02 -6.43 -11.45
CA ASN A 31 -13.19 -7.85 -11.71
C ASN A 31 -14.65 -8.22 -12.05
N ILE A 32 -14.96 -9.51 -12.05
CA ILE A 32 -16.34 -10.03 -12.12
C ILE A 32 -17.18 -9.44 -10.98
N GLY A 33 -18.45 -9.14 -11.28
CA GLY A 33 -19.40 -8.46 -10.40
C GLY A 33 -19.85 -7.14 -11.01
N LEU A 34 -21.16 -6.90 -11.09
CA LEU A 34 -21.68 -5.68 -11.70
C LEU A 34 -21.50 -4.49 -10.76
N LEU A 35 -22.04 -4.59 -9.55
CA LEU A 35 -22.06 -3.49 -8.58
C LEU A 35 -20.65 -3.09 -8.13
N GLU A 36 -19.81 -4.06 -7.78
CA GLU A 36 -18.45 -3.77 -7.34
C GLU A 36 -17.56 -3.20 -8.46
N ARG A 37 -17.77 -3.64 -9.71
CA ARG A 37 -17.04 -3.11 -10.88
C ARG A 37 -17.52 -1.71 -11.24
N GLU A 38 -18.83 -1.48 -11.20
CA GLU A 38 -19.42 -0.14 -11.36
C GLU A 38 -18.86 0.82 -10.31
N ASN A 39 -18.87 0.42 -9.04
CA ASN A 39 -18.31 1.20 -7.93
C ASN A 39 -16.83 1.53 -8.14
N ALA A 40 -16.00 0.55 -8.54
CA ALA A 40 -14.59 0.77 -8.83
C ALA A 40 -14.40 1.76 -9.99
N THR A 41 -15.25 1.67 -11.01
CA THR A 41 -15.24 2.56 -12.19
C THR A 41 -15.60 3.99 -11.81
N ILE A 42 -16.64 4.18 -10.99
CA ILE A 42 -17.06 5.49 -10.47
C ILE A 42 -15.95 6.08 -9.60
N LEU A 43 -15.33 5.28 -8.73
CA LEU A 43 -14.24 5.74 -7.87
C LEU A 43 -13.03 6.20 -8.71
N ASN A 44 -12.64 5.42 -9.72
CA ASN A 44 -11.57 5.80 -10.63
C ASN A 44 -11.87 7.11 -11.37
N ALA A 45 -13.07 7.20 -11.96
CA ALA A 45 -13.50 8.40 -12.66
C ALA A 45 -13.46 9.63 -11.75
N SER A 46 -13.94 9.49 -10.51
CA SER A 46 -13.98 10.56 -9.49
C SER A 46 -12.59 11.05 -9.05
N LEU A 47 -11.54 10.25 -9.25
CA LEU A 47 -10.16 10.59 -8.88
C LEU A 47 -9.33 11.17 -10.03
N THR A 48 -9.87 11.17 -11.25
CA THR A 48 -9.11 11.55 -12.46
C THR A 48 -8.57 12.97 -12.40
N GLU A 49 -9.37 13.94 -11.94
CA GLU A 49 -8.93 15.33 -11.84
C GLU A 49 -7.79 15.49 -10.82
N ALA A 50 -7.93 14.86 -9.64
CA ALA A 50 -6.89 14.89 -8.61
C ALA A 50 -5.58 14.27 -9.11
N ALA A 51 -5.66 13.18 -9.87
CA ALA A 51 -4.50 12.53 -10.47
C ALA A 51 -3.84 13.39 -11.55
N GLN A 52 -4.65 14.06 -12.38
CA GLN A 52 -4.14 14.99 -13.37
C GLN A 52 -3.37 16.14 -12.70
N GLN A 53 -3.95 16.73 -11.65
CA GLN A 53 -3.30 17.79 -10.87
C GLN A 53 -2.01 17.30 -10.20
N MET A 54 -2.03 16.12 -9.58
CA MET A 54 -0.86 15.52 -8.95
C MET A 54 0.29 15.31 -9.94
N VAL A 55 0.05 14.64 -11.07
CA VAL A 55 1.08 14.38 -12.08
C VAL A 55 1.59 15.67 -12.70
N SER A 56 0.70 16.61 -13.02
CA SER A 56 1.09 17.91 -13.57
C SER A 56 1.94 18.72 -12.59
N GLY A 57 1.59 18.67 -11.30
CA GLY A 57 2.37 19.28 -10.22
C GLY A 57 3.78 18.70 -10.11
N PHE A 58 3.92 17.37 -10.21
CA PHE A 58 5.23 16.72 -10.24
C PHE A 58 6.06 17.13 -11.47
N GLN A 59 5.46 17.10 -12.66
CA GLN A 59 6.12 17.52 -13.91
C GLN A 59 6.60 18.97 -13.82
N GLN A 60 5.76 19.88 -13.32
CA GLN A 60 6.10 21.28 -13.12
C GLN A 60 7.22 21.45 -12.10
N SER A 61 7.18 20.71 -10.99
CA SER A 61 8.22 20.76 -9.96
C SER A 61 9.57 20.32 -10.50
N LEU A 62 9.62 19.22 -11.27
CA LEU A 62 10.84 18.75 -11.92
C LEU A 62 11.39 19.80 -12.91
N SER A 63 10.52 20.38 -13.74
CA SER A 63 10.89 21.42 -14.70
C SER A 63 11.47 22.67 -14.01
N VAL A 64 10.82 23.18 -12.96
CA VAL A 64 11.31 24.34 -12.18
C VAL A 64 12.67 24.08 -11.53
N ASN A 65 12.97 22.82 -11.20
CA ASN A 65 14.26 22.42 -10.64
C ASN A 65 15.29 22.01 -11.71
N GLY A 66 15.01 22.24 -13.01
CA GLY A 66 15.94 21.95 -14.11
C GLY A 66 16.10 20.47 -14.44
N ILE A 67 15.15 19.62 -14.02
CA ILE A 67 15.14 18.18 -14.33
C ILE A 67 14.26 17.96 -15.56
N GLU A 68 14.89 17.99 -16.75
CA GLU A 68 14.17 18.02 -18.03
C GLU A 68 13.98 16.64 -18.70
N ASN A 69 14.76 15.63 -18.30
CA ASN A 69 14.78 14.30 -18.95
C ASN A 69 14.48 13.14 -17.98
N ALA A 70 13.55 13.34 -17.06
CA ALA A 70 13.13 12.32 -16.11
C ALA A 70 11.80 11.68 -16.51
N HIS A 71 11.76 10.35 -16.51
CA HIS A 71 10.51 9.60 -16.61
C HIS A 71 9.88 9.51 -15.23
N ILE A 72 8.58 9.83 -15.14
CA ILE A 72 7.85 9.82 -13.87
C ILE A 72 7.14 8.47 -13.71
N TYR A 73 7.47 7.79 -12.62
CA TYR A 73 6.79 6.58 -12.17
C TYR A 73 6.13 6.85 -10.82
N LEU A 74 4.98 6.22 -10.61
CA LEU A 74 4.24 6.26 -9.36
C LEU A 74 4.08 4.84 -8.83
N SER A 75 4.07 4.69 -7.51
CA SER A 75 3.79 3.42 -6.86
C SER A 75 2.30 3.07 -6.91
N GLN A 76 2.04 1.80 -7.14
CA GLN A 76 0.74 1.16 -7.08
C GLN A 76 0.46 0.60 -5.69
N ASN A 77 -0.79 0.24 -5.45
CA ASN A 77 -1.27 -0.39 -4.22
C ASN A 77 -0.75 -1.81 -3.99
N ASP A 78 -0.09 -2.42 -4.97
CA ASP A 78 0.41 -3.81 -4.97
C ASP A 78 1.96 -3.92 -4.84
N GLY A 79 2.64 -2.78 -4.65
CA GLY A 79 4.08 -2.72 -4.43
C GLY A 79 4.91 -2.61 -5.70
N THR A 80 4.26 -2.34 -6.83
CA THR A 80 4.92 -2.12 -8.12
C THR A 80 4.76 -0.69 -8.64
N LEU A 81 5.48 -0.36 -9.71
CA LEU A 81 5.49 0.95 -10.34
C LEU A 81 4.61 0.96 -11.59
N MET A 82 4.01 2.12 -11.84
CA MET A 82 3.32 2.45 -13.08
C MET A 82 3.78 3.79 -13.63
N THR A 83 3.63 3.98 -14.93
CA THR A 83 3.94 5.26 -15.57
C THR A 83 2.95 6.34 -15.12
N ALA A 84 3.37 7.61 -15.21
CA ALA A 84 2.49 8.74 -14.96
C ALA A 84 1.24 8.77 -15.87
N GLU A 85 1.37 8.32 -17.12
CA GLU A 85 0.23 8.18 -18.04
C GLU A 85 -0.77 7.14 -17.53
N TYR A 86 -0.27 5.98 -17.07
CA TYR A 86 -1.12 4.93 -16.52
C TYR A 86 -1.80 5.38 -15.23
N ALA A 87 -1.10 6.09 -14.36
CA ALA A 87 -1.67 6.65 -13.12
C ALA A 87 -2.75 7.71 -13.37
N ARG A 88 -2.66 8.50 -14.46
CA ARG A 88 -3.73 9.43 -14.87
C ARG A 88 -5.00 8.70 -15.32
N ARG A 89 -4.85 7.54 -15.96
CA ARG A 89 -5.96 6.73 -16.45
C ARG A 89 -6.58 5.85 -15.35
N PHE A 90 -5.75 5.33 -14.45
CA PHE A 90 -6.14 4.41 -13.38
C PHE A 90 -5.73 4.92 -11.99
N PRO A 91 -6.12 6.14 -11.59
CA PRO A 91 -5.70 6.70 -10.31
C PRO A 91 -6.16 5.91 -9.10
N VAL A 92 -7.20 5.09 -9.24
CA VAL A 92 -7.67 4.19 -8.19
C VAL A 92 -6.57 3.23 -7.69
N LEU A 93 -5.58 2.90 -8.53
CA LEU A 93 -4.46 2.03 -8.19
C LEU A 93 -3.42 2.70 -7.28
N THR A 94 -3.52 4.02 -7.05
CA THR A 94 -2.64 4.75 -6.11
C THR A 94 -3.12 4.64 -4.66
N ILE A 95 -4.35 4.15 -4.43
CA ILE A 95 -4.93 4.06 -3.09
C ILE A 95 -4.13 3.06 -2.26
N ALA A 96 -3.67 3.49 -1.09
CA ALA A 96 -2.81 2.70 -0.20
C ALA A 96 -1.42 2.33 -0.77
N SER A 97 -0.93 3.03 -1.81
CA SER A 97 0.44 2.85 -2.28
C SER A 97 1.47 3.14 -1.20
N GLY A 98 1.23 4.15 -0.34
CA GLY A 98 2.08 4.51 0.80
C GLY A 98 2.40 3.31 1.70
N PRO A 99 1.43 2.77 2.45
CA PRO A 99 1.66 1.61 3.32
C PRO A 99 2.28 0.42 2.59
N THR A 100 1.85 0.16 1.35
CA THR A 100 2.42 -0.89 0.50
C THR A 100 3.92 -0.68 0.23
N ASN A 101 4.36 0.56 0.00
CA ASN A 101 5.79 0.86 -0.14
C ASN A 101 6.52 0.60 1.19
N SER A 102 5.94 0.95 2.33
CA SER A 102 6.55 0.64 3.63
C SER A 102 6.69 -0.87 3.86
N VAL A 103 5.70 -1.67 3.46
CA VAL A 103 5.77 -3.15 3.47
C VAL A 103 6.92 -3.66 2.60
N ARG A 104 7.06 -3.13 1.38
CA ARG A 104 8.17 -3.46 0.47
C ARG A 104 9.53 -3.05 1.03
N GLY A 105 9.63 -1.86 1.61
CA GLY A 105 10.84 -1.34 2.24
C GLY A 105 11.25 -2.16 3.46
N ALA A 106 10.30 -2.55 4.31
CA ALA A 106 10.52 -3.43 5.46
C ALA A 106 11.13 -4.77 5.02
N SER A 107 10.57 -5.38 3.98
CA SER A 107 11.11 -6.61 3.40
C SER A 107 12.54 -6.43 2.92
N PHE A 108 12.80 -5.35 2.16
CA PHE A 108 14.12 -5.07 1.60
C PHE A 108 15.17 -4.84 2.69
N LEU A 109 14.84 -4.05 3.71
CA LEU A 109 15.74 -3.69 4.81
C LEU A 109 16.13 -4.89 5.67
N CYS A 110 15.19 -5.81 5.92
CA CYS A 110 15.44 -6.99 6.75
C CYS A 110 15.91 -8.21 5.96
N GLY A 111 15.69 -8.25 4.64
CA GLY A 111 15.88 -9.45 3.83
C GLY A 111 14.89 -10.57 4.17
N ILE A 112 13.72 -10.23 4.71
CA ILE A 112 12.66 -11.16 5.11
C ILE A 112 11.52 -11.02 4.11
N GLU A 113 11.02 -12.13 3.60
CA GLU A 113 9.99 -12.17 2.56
C GLU A 113 8.59 -12.51 3.09
N ASP A 114 8.47 -13.07 4.30
CA ASP A 114 7.20 -13.42 4.92
C ASP A 114 7.18 -12.92 6.38
N ALA A 115 6.36 -11.90 6.65
CA ALA A 115 6.29 -11.21 7.94
C ALA A 115 5.05 -10.33 8.03
N LEU A 116 4.77 -9.79 9.22
CA LEU A 116 3.96 -8.58 9.36
C LEU A 116 4.86 -7.36 9.22
N ALA A 117 4.48 -6.38 8.43
CA ALA A 117 5.10 -5.06 8.42
C ALA A 117 4.17 -4.07 9.14
N VAL A 118 4.69 -3.40 10.16
CA VAL A 118 3.95 -2.44 10.99
C VAL A 118 4.61 -1.07 10.79
N ASP A 119 4.00 -0.24 9.95
CA ASP A 119 4.45 1.12 9.69
C ASP A 119 3.75 2.10 10.64
N VAL A 120 4.51 2.67 11.57
CA VAL A 120 3.98 3.66 12.51
C VAL A 120 4.46 5.04 12.09
N GLY A 121 3.51 5.87 11.67
CA GLY A 121 3.75 7.25 11.28
C GLY A 121 3.51 8.25 12.41
N GLY A 122 3.36 9.53 12.03
CA GLY A 122 2.98 10.61 12.95
C GLY A 122 1.49 10.62 13.30
N THR A 123 0.64 9.94 12.54
CA THR A 123 -0.83 10.00 12.68
C THR A 123 -1.47 8.63 12.81
N THR A 124 -0.95 7.65 12.07
CA THR A 124 -1.57 6.34 11.86
C THR A 124 -0.53 5.25 12.01
N THR A 125 -1.02 4.04 12.32
CA THR A 125 -0.29 2.80 12.17
C THR A 125 -0.95 2.01 11.06
N ASP A 126 -0.15 1.52 10.13
CA ASP A 126 -0.57 0.65 9.04
C ASP A 126 0.11 -0.71 9.19
N ILE A 127 -0.68 -1.78 9.28
CA ILE A 127 -0.20 -3.15 9.37
C ILE A 127 -0.51 -3.86 8.06
N GLY A 128 0.52 -4.35 7.37
CA GLY A 128 0.39 -5.15 6.17
C GLY A 128 1.01 -6.52 6.33
N VAL A 129 0.47 -7.51 5.61
CA VAL A 129 1.09 -8.83 5.52
C VAL A 129 2.01 -8.88 4.32
N LEU A 130 3.25 -9.30 4.57
CA LEU A 130 4.23 -9.58 3.55
C LEU A 130 4.18 -11.08 3.19
N THR A 131 4.16 -11.38 1.90
CA THR A 131 4.23 -12.74 1.37
C THR A 131 5.14 -12.77 0.15
N LYS A 132 6.20 -13.59 0.17
CA LYS A 132 7.21 -13.64 -0.91
C LYS A 132 7.77 -12.26 -1.29
N GLY A 133 7.94 -11.39 -0.29
CA GLY A 133 8.45 -10.03 -0.45
C GLY A 133 7.45 -9.02 -1.03
N PHE A 134 6.21 -9.40 -1.34
CA PHE A 134 5.16 -8.49 -1.79
C PHE A 134 4.06 -8.34 -0.73
N PRO A 135 3.32 -7.22 -0.70
CA PRO A 135 2.10 -7.14 0.10
C PRO A 135 1.13 -8.24 -0.34
N ARG A 136 0.59 -8.98 0.63
CA ARG A 136 -0.49 -9.93 0.40
C ARG A 136 -1.69 -9.17 -0.14
N GLU A 137 -2.25 -9.62 -1.25
CA GLU A 137 -3.52 -9.08 -1.74
C GLU A 137 -4.68 -9.67 -0.93
N SER A 138 -5.66 -8.84 -0.57
CA SER A 138 -6.87 -9.32 0.10
C SER A 138 -7.74 -10.13 -0.86
N SER A 139 -8.28 -11.26 -0.38
CA SER A 139 -9.28 -12.05 -1.10
C SER A 139 -10.71 -11.55 -0.89
N LEU A 140 -10.91 -10.56 -0.02
CA LEU A 140 -12.22 -9.98 0.31
C LEU A 140 -12.53 -8.78 -0.59
N VAL A 141 -13.82 -8.46 -0.71
CA VAL A 141 -14.27 -7.21 -1.34
C VAL A 141 -13.72 -6.04 -0.55
N ALA A 142 -12.93 -5.19 -1.19
CA ALA A 142 -12.36 -4.01 -0.55
C ALA A 142 -13.46 -2.99 -0.28
N GLN A 143 -13.37 -2.30 0.86
CA GLN A 143 -14.25 -1.17 1.18
C GLN A 143 -13.42 0.10 1.33
N ILE A 144 -13.62 1.05 0.42
CA ILE A 144 -12.85 2.30 0.35
C ILE A 144 -13.80 3.46 0.54
N GLY A 145 -13.64 4.21 1.64
CA GLY A 145 -14.53 5.33 1.96
C GLY A 145 -16.01 4.90 2.06
N GLY A 146 -16.28 3.66 2.48
CA GLY A 146 -17.62 3.08 2.53
C GLY A 146 -18.08 2.40 1.23
N VAL A 147 -17.36 2.57 0.12
CA VAL A 147 -17.69 2.01 -1.19
C VAL A 147 -17.09 0.61 -1.36
N ARG A 148 -17.92 -0.38 -1.67
CA ARG A 148 -17.49 -1.76 -1.94
C ARG A 148 -16.95 -1.89 -3.37
N THR A 149 -15.73 -2.36 -3.53
CA THR A 149 -15.05 -2.50 -4.83
C THR A 149 -14.42 -3.89 -4.99
N ASN A 150 -14.23 -4.32 -6.24
CA ASN A 150 -13.66 -5.63 -6.56
C ASN A 150 -12.28 -5.55 -7.24
N PHE A 151 -11.66 -4.37 -7.28
CA PHE A 151 -10.25 -4.29 -7.67
C PHE A 151 -9.38 -4.67 -6.47
N ARG A 152 -8.20 -5.25 -6.75
CA ARG A 152 -7.37 -5.84 -5.70
C ARG A 152 -6.74 -4.75 -4.84
N MET A 153 -6.80 -4.97 -3.53
CA MET A 153 -6.19 -4.12 -2.53
C MET A 153 -5.21 -4.94 -1.70
N PRO A 154 -4.11 -4.33 -1.25
CA PRO A 154 -3.24 -4.94 -0.27
C PRO A 154 -4.06 -5.19 1.02
N ASP A 155 -3.77 -6.31 1.67
CA ASP A 155 -4.35 -6.67 2.94
C ASP A 155 -3.69 -5.83 4.03
N LEU A 156 -4.32 -4.69 4.33
CA LEU A 156 -3.84 -3.67 5.24
C LEU A 156 -4.89 -3.36 6.31
N LEU A 157 -4.42 -3.16 7.53
CA LEU A 157 -5.21 -2.59 8.62
C LEU A 157 -4.58 -1.28 9.07
N SER A 158 -5.34 -0.19 8.89
CA SER A 158 -4.95 1.16 9.31
C SER A 158 -5.77 1.61 10.51
N PHE A 159 -5.12 2.19 11.52
CA PHE A 159 -5.78 2.74 12.69
C PHE A 159 -5.04 3.95 13.28
N GLY A 160 -5.78 4.76 14.05
CA GLY A 160 -5.30 6.03 14.60
C GLY A 160 -4.37 5.86 15.81
N LEU A 161 -3.13 5.46 15.56
CA LEU A 161 -2.05 5.43 16.53
C LEU A 161 -0.74 5.81 15.84
N GLY A 162 -0.19 6.97 16.16
CA GLY A 162 1.11 7.43 15.68
C GLY A 162 1.66 8.51 16.61
N GLY A 163 2.81 9.09 16.27
CA GLY A 163 3.50 10.11 17.09
C GLY A 163 2.60 11.16 17.73
N GLY A 164 1.78 11.81 16.91
CA GLY A 164 0.89 12.89 17.31
C GLY A 164 -0.50 12.48 17.76
N THR A 165 -0.80 11.18 17.89
CA THR A 165 -2.11 10.72 18.38
C THR A 165 -2.37 11.31 19.76
N ARG A 166 -3.53 11.97 19.90
CA ARG A 166 -3.89 12.73 21.09
C ARG A 166 -4.32 11.78 22.21
N ILE A 167 -3.86 12.06 23.42
CA ILE A 167 -4.23 11.32 24.63
C ILE A 167 -5.18 12.19 25.44
N ARG A 168 -6.38 11.67 25.71
CA ARG A 168 -7.40 12.38 26.49
C ARG A 168 -7.66 11.64 27.80
N GLY A 169 -7.40 12.36 28.89
CA GLY A 169 -7.50 11.84 30.25
C GLY A 169 -6.30 10.99 30.66
N LEU A 170 -5.89 11.17 31.91
CA LEU A 170 -4.94 10.33 32.64
C LEU A 170 -5.73 9.80 33.84
N GLY A 171 -6.08 8.52 33.83
CA GLY A 171 -7.04 7.93 34.77
C GLY A 171 -7.42 6.51 34.38
N ALA A 172 -8.46 5.95 35.00
CA ALA A 172 -8.80 4.53 34.82
C ALA A 172 -9.06 4.13 33.35
N GLU A 173 -9.67 5.02 32.56
CA GLU A 173 -9.96 4.80 31.15
C GLU A 173 -9.40 5.92 30.26
N PRO A 174 -8.10 5.89 29.93
CA PRO A 174 -7.51 6.88 29.03
C PRO A 174 -8.03 6.66 27.61
N GLN A 175 -8.26 7.74 26.86
CA GLN A 175 -8.63 7.67 25.45
C GLN A 175 -7.40 7.95 24.58
N VAL A 176 -7.16 7.06 23.62
CA VAL A 176 -6.06 7.16 22.65
C VAL A 176 -6.66 7.44 21.28
N GLY A 177 -6.47 8.65 20.77
CA GLY A 177 -6.96 9.07 19.46
C GLY A 177 -8.50 9.07 19.33
N PRO A 178 -9.03 8.93 18.09
CA PRO A 178 -8.30 8.71 16.84
C PRO A 178 -7.65 9.98 16.26
N ASP A 179 -7.94 11.16 16.83
CA ASP A 179 -7.40 12.44 16.38
C ASP A 179 -5.91 12.58 16.67
N SER A 180 -5.20 13.27 15.78
CA SER A 180 -3.76 13.52 15.87
C SER A 180 -3.42 14.98 15.58
N VAL A 181 -2.38 15.50 16.22
CA VAL A 181 -1.79 16.81 15.88
C VAL A 181 -1.01 16.79 14.57
N GLY A 182 -0.75 15.60 14.00
CA GLY A 182 -0.13 15.41 12.70
C GLY A 182 1.20 16.13 12.54
N TYR A 183 1.37 16.88 11.45
CA TYR A 183 2.60 17.65 11.17
C TYR A 183 2.93 18.71 12.24
N ARG A 184 1.98 19.03 13.14
CA ARG A 184 2.17 19.99 14.24
C ARG A 184 2.72 19.36 15.52
N LEU A 185 3.04 18.06 15.52
CA LEU A 185 3.62 17.35 16.68
C LEU A 185 4.79 18.11 17.30
N SER A 186 5.74 18.57 16.48
CA SER A 186 6.93 19.32 16.94
C SER A 186 6.63 20.70 17.54
N LYS A 187 5.39 21.16 17.49
CA LYS A 187 4.92 22.43 18.08
C LYS A 187 3.91 22.22 19.19
N GLU A 188 3.01 21.26 19.05
CA GLU A 188 1.88 21.04 19.97
C GLU A 188 2.15 19.98 21.04
N GLY A 189 3.07 19.03 20.82
CA GLY A 189 3.39 17.97 21.80
C GLY A 189 4.11 18.51 23.03
N LEU A 190 3.86 17.91 24.21
CA LEU A 190 4.44 18.38 25.49
C LEU A 190 5.97 18.33 25.49
N ILE A 191 6.57 17.24 25.01
CA ILE A 191 8.03 17.07 24.89
C ILE A 191 8.67 18.12 23.97
N PHE A 192 7.89 18.77 23.10
CA PHE A 192 8.34 19.86 22.24
C PHE A 192 8.02 21.26 22.80
N GLY A 193 7.31 21.35 23.93
CA GLY A 193 6.92 22.61 24.57
C GLY A 193 5.54 23.12 24.19
N GLY A 194 4.71 22.29 23.55
CA GLY A 194 3.29 22.57 23.37
C GLY A 194 2.46 22.17 24.58
N GLU A 195 1.14 22.11 24.38
CA GLU A 195 0.15 21.90 25.45
C GLU A 195 -0.65 20.60 25.28
N VAL A 196 -0.44 19.86 24.20
CA VAL A 196 -1.21 18.67 23.86
C VAL A 196 -0.43 17.42 24.26
N LEU A 197 -1.05 16.58 25.11
CA LEU A 197 -0.52 15.26 25.42
C LEU A 197 -0.73 14.31 24.23
N THR A 198 0.36 13.70 23.77
CA THR A 198 0.42 12.82 22.59
C THR A 198 1.03 11.46 22.92
N ALA A 199 0.89 10.49 21.99
CA ALA A 199 1.51 9.18 22.11
C ALA A 199 3.05 9.26 22.23
N SER A 200 3.69 10.21 21.54
CA SER A 200 5.12 10.49 21.72
C SER A 200 5.48 10.92 23.14
N ASP A 201 4.66 11.77 23.77
CA ASP A 201 4.88 12.20 25.15
C ASP A 201 4.81 11.03 26.13
N VAL A 202 3.84 10.13 25.92
CA VAL A 202 3.67 8.91 26.73
C VAL A 202 4.85 7.96 26.57
N ALA A 203 5.29 7.70 25.33
CA ALA A 203 6.44 6.84 25.06
C ALA A 203 7.75 7.39 25.67
N VAL A 204 7.95 8.71 25.64
CA VAL A 204 9.10 9.34 26.30
C VAL A 204 8.99 9.25 27.83
N ALA A 205 7.80 9.47 28.39
CA ALA A 205 7.58 9.43 29.83
C ALA A 205 7.80 8.03 30.45
N VAL A 206 7.52 6.94 29.72
CA VAL A 206 7.86 5.57 30.17
C VAL A 206 9.29 5.14 29.83
N GLY A 207 10.07 6.01 29.16
CA GLY A 207 11.43 5.72 28.72
C GLY A 207 11.55 4.83 27.48
N GLN A 208 10.46 4.60 26.75
CA GLN A 208 10.45 3.81 25.51
C GLN A 208 11.12 4.55 24.34
N ALA A 209 10.94 5.87 24.24
CA ALA A 209 11.45 6.68 23.14
C ALA A 209 12.36 7.81 23.65
N GLN A 210 13.36 8.18 22.84
CA GLN A 210 14.30 9.27 23.14
C GLN A 210 14.16 10.38 22.09
N ILE A 211 13.08 11.15 22.18
CA ILE A 211 12.78 12.29 21.31
C ILE A 211 12.28 13.48 22.16
N GLY A 212 12.52 14.71 21.69
CA GLY A 212 12.12 15.92 22.42
C GLY A 212 12.82 16.06 23.78
N ASP A 213 12.18 16.77 24.71
CA ASP A 213 12.67 17.02 26.07
C ASP A 213 11.86 16.24 27.11
N ALA A 214 12.47 15.18 27.67
CA ALA A 214 11.84 14.33 28.67
C ALA A 214 11.51 15.07 29.99
N GLN A 215 12.18 16.19 30.30
CA GLN A 215 11.87 16.96 31.51
C GLN A 215 10.47 17.58 31.45
N LYS A 216 9.95 17.83 30.24
CA LYS A 216 8.62 18.42 30.05
C LYS A 216 7.48 17.45 30.39
N VAL A 217 7.75 16.16 30.49
CA VAL A 217 6.75 15.13 30.85
C VAL A 217 7.01 14.48 32.21
N ALA A 218 8.06 14.89 32.93
CA ALA A 218 8.41 14.35 34.25
C ALA A 218 7.34 14.61 35.34
N HIS A 219 6.43 15.56 35.10
CA HIS A 219 5.34 15.90 36.00
C HIS A 219 4.12 14.95 35.85
N LEU A 220 4.08 14.10 34.82
CA LEU A 220 2.98 13.18 34.59
C LEU A 220 3.02 12.01 35.59
N PRO A 221 1.88 11.57 36.15
CA PRO A 221 1.86 10.43 37.08
C PRO A 221 2.30 9.13 36.40
N ALA A 222 3.33 8.47 36.94
CA ALA A 222 3.94 7.29 36.35
C ALA A 222 2.92 6.15 36.06
N ASP A 223 2.04 5.85 37.03
CA ASP A 223 1.03 4.80 36.89
C ASP A 223 0.02 5.08 35.78
N ASP A 224 -0.34 6.36 35.57
CA ASP A 224 -1.29 6.74 34.54
C ASP A 224 -0.66 6.69 33.15
N VAL A 225 0.58 7.17 33.01
CA VAL A 225 1.33 7.08 31.75
C VAL A 225 1.55 5.61 31.39
N GLN A 226 1.94 4.77 32.34
CA GLN A 226 2.13 3.33 32.11
C GLN A 226 0.84 2.66 31.62
N ARG A 227 -0.32 3.04 32.18
CA ARG A 227 -1.63 2.53 31.74
C ARG A 227 -1.97 2.95 30.31
N VAL A 228 -1.70 4.21 29.95
CA VAL A 228 -1.89 4.68 28.56
C VAL A 228 -0.97 3.92 27.62
N TYR A 229 0.29 3.74 27.99
CA TYR A 229 1.27 3.03 27.20
C TYR A 229 0.85 1.58 26.95
N GLN A 230 0.42 0.86 27.99
CA GLN A 230 -0.13 -0.49 27.85
C GLN A 230 -1.33 -0.54 26.90
N LYS A 231 -2.23 0.46 26.97
CA LYS A 231 -3.36 0.55 26.04
C LYS A 231 -2.90 0.74 24.59
N MET A 232 -1.88 1.57 24.35
CA MET A 232 -1.29 1.73 23.02
C MET A 232 -0.71 0.41 22.51
N THR A 233 0.01 -0.33 23.36
CA THR A 233 0.57 -1.65 23.01
C THR A 233 -0.52 -2.65 22.65
N VAL A 234 -1.56 -2.77 23.49
CA VAL A 234 -2.70 -3.69 23.25
C VAL A 234 -3.41 -3.36 21.94
N MET A 235 -3.59 -2.07 21.61
CA MET A 235 -4.18 -1.69 20.31
C MET A 235 -3.38 -2.23 19.11
N VAL A 236 -2.05 -2.26 19.21
CA VAL A 236 -1.20 -2.83 18.16
C VAL A 236 -1.27 -4.35 18.16
N GLU A 237 -1.23 -4.99 19.32
CA GLU A 237 -1.33 -6.46 19.45
C GLU A 237 -2.66 -7.00 18.92
N GLU A 238 -3.78 -6.33 19.22
CA GLU A 238 -5.10 -6.66 18.67
C GLU A 238 -5.15 -6.47 17.14
N ALA A 239 -4.51 -5.42 16.63
CA ALA A 239 -4.41 -5.19 15.19
C ALA A 239 -3.54 -6.24 14.49
N ILE A 240 -2.43 -6.64 15.10
CA ILE A 240 -1.57 -7.75 14.66
C ILE A 240 -2.37 -9.04 14.59
N ASP A 241 -3.09 -9.39 15.67
CA ASP A 241 -3.85 -10.63 15.75
C ASP A 241 -4.91 -10.73 14.64
N ARG A 242 -5.60 -9.61 14.35
CA ARG A 242 -6.58 -9.52 13.26
C ARG A 242 -5.98 -9.72 11.86
N MET A 243 -4.71 -9.40 11.66
CA MET A 243 -4.03 -9.51 10.36
C MET A 243 -3.43 -10.91 10.12
N LYS A 244 -3.16 -11.65 11.19
CA LYS A 244 -2.61 -13.01 11.09
C LYS A 244 -3.61 -13.96 10.43
N THR A 245 -3.09 -14.85 9.59
CA THR A 245 -3.87 -15.92 8.95
C THR A 245 -3.96 -17.19 9.77
N SER A 246 -3.09 -17.36 10.76
CA SER A 246 -3.07 -18.50 11.66
C SER A 246 -2.72 -18.04 13.08
N ALA A 247 -2.91 -18.91 14.06
CA ALA A 247 -2.51 -18.62 15.44
C ALA A 247 -0.97 -18.61 15.63
N GLU A 248 -0.21 -19.17 14.68
CA GLU A 248 1.24 -19.29 14.80
C GLU A 248 1.92 -17.90 14.85
N PRO A 249 2.89 -17.69 15.75
CA PRO A 249 3.65 -16.44 15.79
C PRO A 249 4.41 -16.23 14.49
N VAL A 250 4.31 -15.03 13.91
CA VAL A 250 5.04 -14.58 12.71
C VAL A 250 5.94 -13.40 13.07
N PRO A 251 7.08 -13.19 12.39
CA PRO A 251 7.94 -12.04 12.69
C PRO A 251 7.20 -10.74 12.34
N ALA A 252 7.38 -9.70 13.15
CA ALA A 252 6.89 -8.36 12.88
C ALA A 252 8.05 -7.39 12.66
N ILE A 253 8.05 -6.74 11.51
CA ILE A 253 9.02 -5.72 11.13
C ILE A 253 8.39 -4.35 11.41
N LEU A 254 8.94 -3.62 12.39
CA LEU A 254 8.50 -2.27 12.72
C LEU A 254 9.26 -1.24 11.88
N VAL A 255 8.51 -0.43 11.13
CA VAL A 255 9.04 0.66 10.30
C VAL A 255 8.28 1.97 10.52
N GLY A 256 8.75 3.05 9.89
CA GLY A 256 8.22 4.39 10.09
C GLY A 256 8.82 5.06 11.33
N GLY A 257 8.94 6.38 11.28
CA GLY A 257 9.58 7.15 12.36
C GLY A 257 8.87 7.03 13.72
N GLY A 258 7.60 6.65 13.74
CA GLY A 258 6.83 6.37 14.96
C GLY A 258 7.03 4.96 15.51
N SER A 259 7.78 4.07 14.85
CA SER A 259 8.00 2.69 15.34
C SER A 259 8.71 2.63 16.69
N ILE A 260 9.42 3.70 17.05
CA ILE A 260 10.06 3.88 18.37
C ILE A 260 9.05 3.98 19.51
N LEU A 261 7.77 4.22 19.22
CA LEU A 261 6.71 4.24 20.22
C LEU A 261 6.36 2.83 20.72
N LEU A 262 6.68 1.80 19.93
CA LEU A 262 6.30 0.42 20.22
C LEU A 262 7.44 -0.33 20.92
N PRO A 263 7.12 -1.25 21.85
CA PRO A 263 8.12 -2.06 22.52
C PRO A 263 8.78 -3.07 21.57
N ASP A 264 9.94 -3.59 21.97
CA ASP A 264 10.68 -4.64 21.25
C ASP A 264 10.10 -6.05 21.49
N GLN A 265 9.00 -6.14 22.24
CA GLN A 265 8.26 -7.38 22.48
C GLN A 265 6.78 -7.06 22.36
N LEU A 266 6.10 -7.81 21.49
CA LEU A 266 4.65 -7.71 21.27
C LEU A 266 4.05 -9.11 21.37
N GLN A 267 2.85 -9.22 21.94
CA GLN A 267 2.10 -10.46 21.92
C GLN A 267 1.64 -10.79 20.50
N GLY A 268 1.59 -12.08 20.19
CA GLY A 268 1.11 -12.60 18.89
C GLY A 268 2.18 -12.69 17.80
N VAL A 269 3.39 -12.14 18.00
CA VAL A 269 4.51 -12.20 17.05
C VAL A 269 5.64 -13.10 17.57
N SER A 270 6.43 -13.69 16.67
CA SER A 270 7.58 -14.54 17.05
C SER A 270 8.76 -13.71 17.54
N GLU A 271 8.96 -12.56 16.91
CA GLU A 271 10.00 -11.58 17.22
C GLU A 271 9.61 -10.22 16.64
N VAL A 272 10.19 -9.17 17.22
CA VAL A 272 10.08 -7.80 16.71
C VAL A 272 11.42 -7.42 16.10
N ILE A 273 11.39 -6.97 14.86
CA ILE A 273 12.56 -6.57 14.09
C ILE A 273 12.41 -5.11 13.73
N ARG A 274 13.37 -4.27 14.11
CA ARG A 274 13.44 -2.87 13.68
C ARG A 274 14.75 -2.68 12.92
N PRO A 275 14.73 -2.65 11.58
CA PRO A 275 15.96 -2.55 10.80
C PRO A 275 16.59 -1.18 10.93
N GLU A 276 17.85 -1.04 10.52
CA GLU A 276 18.43 0.29 10.28
C GLU A 276 17.63 1.04 9.19
N ASN A 277 17.57 2.36 9.28
CA ASN A 277 16.82 3.23 8.36
C ASN A 277 15.30 2.94 8.31
N TYR A 278 14.75 2.37 9.38
CA TYR A 278 13.32 2.07 9.52
C TYR A 278 12.43 3.29 9.22
N GLU A 279 12.91 4.50 9.51
CA GLU A 279 12.19 5.76 9.34
C GLU A 279 11.95 6.14 7.87
N VAL A 280 12.74 5.60 6.94
CA VAL A 280 12.64 5.86 5.50
C VAL A 280 12.23 4.63 4.69
N ALA A 281 11.73 3.58 5.35
CA ALA A 281 11.30 2.34 4.70
C ALA A 281 10.33 2.59 3.53
N ASN A 282 9.40 3.54 3.68
CA ASN A 282 8.48 3.94 2.60
C ASN A 282 9.23 4.37 1.32
N ALA A 283 10.19 5.28 1.46
CA ALA A 283 10.96 5.80 0.35
C ALA A 283 11.83 4.71 -0.29
N ILE A 284 12.45 3.86 0.53
CA ILE A 284 13.21 2.69 0.07
C ILE A 284 12.29 1.74 -0.72
N GLY A 285 11.08 1.49 -0.24
CA GLY A 285 10.10 0.65 -0.92
C GLY A 285 9.76 1.12 -2.32
N VAL A 286 9.61 2.44 -2.52
CA VAL A 286 9.37 3.02 -3.85
C VAL A 286 10.60 2.87 -4.76
N THR A 287 11.81 3.08 -4.25
CA THR A 287 13.02 3.06 -5.09
C THR A 287 13.41 1.66 -5.54
N ILE A 288 13.06 0.63 -4.76
CA ILE A 288 13.27 -0.79 -5.10
C ILE A 288 12.08 -1.43 -5.81
N ALA A 289 10.97 -0.70 -5.97
CA ALA A 289 9.77 -1.22 -6.60
C ALA A 289 10.03 -1.55 -8.08
N GLN A 290 9.45 -2.67 -8.50
CA GLN A 290 9.57 -3.17 -9.86
C GLN A 290 8.41 -2.65 -10.70
N VAL A 291 8.59 -2.52 -12.00
CA VAL A 291 7.50 -2.24 -12.94
C VAL A 291 6.68 -3.52 -13.14
N SER A 292 5.35 -3.41 -13.18
CA SER A 292 4.49 -4.56 -13.42
C SER A 292 3.73 -4.50 -14.75
N GLY A 293 3.40 -5.68 -15.24
CA GLY A 293 2.43 -5.90 -16.30
C GLY A 293 1.45 -6.96 -15.87
N GLN A 294 0.17 -6.72 -16.07
CA GLN A 294 -0.88 -7.65 -15.69
C GLN A 294 -1.82 -7.89 -16.85
N ILE A 295 -2.24 -9.14 -16.99
CA ILE A 295 -3.33 -9.51 -17.89
C ILE A 295 -4.43 -10.22 -17.11
N ASP A 296 -5.66 -10.05 -17.59
CA ASP A 296 -6.83 -10.75 -17.09
C ASP A 296 -7.71 -11.10 -18.29
N ARG A 297 -7.80 -12.39 -18.60
CA ARG A 297 -8.46 -12.87 -19.83
C ARG A 297 -9.28 -14.12 -19.56
N ILE A 298 -10.35 -14.26 -20.33
CA ILE A 298 -11.18 -15.46 -20.35
C ILE A 298 -10.84 -16.24 -21.62
N TYR A 299 -10.46 -17.49 -21.42
CA TYR A 299 -10.18 -18.47 -22.45
C TYR A 299 -11.36 -19.44 -22.50
N ALA A 300 -12.24 -19.29 -23.50
CA ALA A 300 -13.43 -20.13 -23.67
C ALA A 300 -13.26 -21.22 -24.75
N ASN A 301 -12.02 -21.46 -25.17
CA ASN A 301 -11.76 -22.24 -26.39
C ASN A 301 -11.40 -23.68 -26.07
N GLU A 302 -12.26 -24.63 -26.46
CA GLU A 302 -12.08 -26.08 -26.25
C GLU A 302 -10.84 -26.67 -26.95
N THR A 303 -10.23 -25.91 -27.86
CA THR A 303 -9.12 -26.37 -28.72
C THR A 303 -7.72 -26.10 -28.17
N ARG A 304 -7.57 -25.19 -27.20
CA ARG A 304 -6.26 -24.91 -26.58
C ARG A 304 -6.10 -25.76 -25.33
N THR A 305 -4.90 -26.33 -25.17
CA THR A 305 -4.50 -27.01 -23.94
C THR A 305 -4.29 -25.99 -22.81
N ARG A 306 -4.36 -26.47 -21.56
CA ARG A 306 -4.08 -25.64 -20.37
C ARG A 306 -2.67 -25.05 -20.40
N GLU A 307 -1.70 -25.80 -20.90
CA GLU A 307 -0.30 -25.38 -21.04
C GLU A 307 -0.17 -24.23 -22.04
N GLU A 308 -0.81 -24.33 -23.22
CA GLU A 308 -0.83 -23.24 -24.21
C GLU A 308 -1.51 -21.96 -23.67
N ILE A 309 -2.59 -22.13 -22.90
CA ILE A 309 -3.28 -21.00 -22.25
C ILE A 309 -2.37 -20.33 -21.21
N LEU A 310 -1.68 -21.12 -20.40
CA LEU A 310 -0.74 -20.63 -19.40
C LEU A 310 0.44 -19.89 -20.04
N GLU A 311 1.04 -20.45 -21.09
CA GLU A 311 2.14 -19.82 -21.82
C GLU A 311 1.70 -18.49 -22.46
N ASP A 312 0.55 -18.47 -23.13
CA ASP A 312 -0.04 -17.26 -23.72
C ASP A 312 -0.25 -16.16 -22.66
N CYS A 313 -0.83 -16.53 -21.52
CA CYS A 313 -1.07 -15.66 -20.37
C CYS A 313 0.25 -15.05 -19.82
N GLN A 314 1.27 -15.89 -19.61
CA GLN A 314 2.58 -15.46 -19.13
C GLN A 314 3.31 -14.56 -20.13
N GLN A 315 3.27 -14.89 -21.42
CA GLN A 315 3.88 -14.09 -22.49
C GLN A 315 3.24 -12.71 -22.57
N LEU A 316 1.91 -12.62 -22.49
CA LEU A 316 1.21 -11.35 -22.53
C LEU A 316 1.52 -10.49 -21.29
N ALA A 317 1.52 -11.08 -20.08
CA ALA A 317 1.90 -10.36 -18.86
C ALA A 317 3.34 -9.83 -18.93
N THR A 318 4.26 -10.66 -19.44
CA THR A 318 5.66 -10.26 -19.67
C THR A 318 5.76 -9.09 -20.65
N ALA A 319 5.02 -9.16 -21.76
CA ALA A 319 5.00 -8.10 -22.76
C ALA A 319 4.41 -6.79 -22.22
N GLU A 320 3.38 -6.85 -21.37
CA GLU A 320 2.85 -5.68 -20.66
C GLU A 320 3.88 -5.06 -19.71
N ALA A 321 4.62 -5.89 -18.96
CA ALA A 321 5.64 -5.38 -18.03
C ALA A 321 6.76 -4.66 -18.80
N VAL A 322 7.22 -5.23 -19.92
CA VAL A 322 8.21 -4.60 -20.80
C VAL A 322 7.67 -3.30 -21.38
N ARG A 323 6.42 -3.28 -21.85
CA ARG A 323 5.78 -2.06 -22.37
C ARG A 323 5.68 -0.97 -21.31
N ALA A 324 5.45 -1.35 -20.06
CA ALA A 324 5.40 -0.44 -18.92
C ALA A 324 6.79 0.08 -18.48
N GLY A 325 7.89 -0.48 -19.02
CA GLY A 325 9.26 -0.01 -18.79
C GLY A 325 10.19 -1.02 -18.12
N ALA A 326 9.76 -2.27 -17.91
CA ALA A 326 10.62 -3.30 -17.33
C ALA A 326 11.74 -3.74 -18.31
N LEU A 327 12.93 -3.99 -17.77
CA LEU A 327 14.04 -4.61 -18.50
C LEU A 327 13.69 -6.06 -18.86
N PRO A 328 13.62 -6.44 -20.15
CA PRO A 328 13.15 -7.75 -20.60
C PRO A 328 13.82 -8.94 -19.91
N GLU A 329 15.13 -8.86 -19.68
CA GLU A 329 15.95 -9.90 -19.06
C GLU A 329 15.69 -10.10 -17.56
N THR A 330 15.02 -9.14 -16.92
CA THR A 330 14.71 -9.17 -15.48
C THR A 330 13.28 -9.60 -15.18
N VAL A 331 12.44 -9.72 -16.21
CA VAL A 331 11.01 -9.98 -16.03
C VAL A 331 10.77 -11.39 -15.50
N LYS A 332 9.98 -11.50 -14.44
CA LYS A 332 9.53 -12.76 -13.86
C LYS A 332 8.04 -12.71 -13.56
N ILE A 333 7.40 -13.88 -13.63
CA ILE A 333 6.01 -14.04 -13.22
C ILE A 333 5.96 -14.16 -11.69
N VAL A 334 5.17 -13.32 -11.04
CA VAL A 334 5.02 -13.30 -9.56
C VAL A 334 3.69 -13.86 -9.10
N ASP A 335 2.68 -13.83 -9.96
CA ASP A 335 1.35 -14.33 -9.65
C ASP A 335 0.67 -14.88 -10.91
N ILE A 336 -0.03 -16.01 -10.73
CA ILE A 336 -0.89 -16.62 -11.74
C ILE A 336 -2.11 -17.16 -11.01
N GLU A 337 -3.27 -16.74 -11.47
CA GLU A 337 -4.55 -17.18 -10.94
C GLU A 337 -5.38 -17.79 -12.08
N GLU A 338 -5.91 -18.97 -11.80
CA GLU A 338 -6.76 -19.73 -12.70
C GLU A 338 -8.13 -19.94 -12.03
N VAL A 339 -9.18 -19.37 -12.62
CA VAL A 339 -10.55 -19.50 -12.12
C VAL A 339 -11.43 -20.18 -13.17
N PRO A 340 -11.83 -21.44 -12.94
CA PRO A 340 -12.77 -22.13 -13.81
C PRO A 340 -14.14 -21.42 -13.84
N LEU A 341 -14.68 -21.18 -15.03
CA LEU A 341 -15.98 -20.52 -15.21
C LEU A 341 -17.05 -21.57 -15.52
N ALA A 342 -17.53 -22.24 -14.47
CA ALA A 342 -18.46 -23.38 -14.58
C ALA A 342 -19.81 -23.06 -15.28
N TYR A 343 -20.18 -21.78 -15.39
CA TYR A 343 -21.40 -21.33 -16.05
C TYR A 343 -21.24 -21.07 -17.56
N LEU A 344 -20.04 -21.25 -18.11
CA LEU A 344 -19.76 -21.10 -19.54
C LEU A 344 -19.55 -22.46 -20.19
N SER A 345 -20.12 -22.62 -21.38
CA SER A 345 -19.85 -23.74 -22.27
C SER A 345 -18.37 -23.75 -22.70
N GLY A 346 -17.79 -24.95 -22.80
CA GLY A 346 -16.45 -25.14 -23.37
C GLY A 346 -15.27 -25.05 -22.41
N ASN A 347 -15.44 -25.49 -21.15
CA ASN A 347 -14.39 -25.47 -20.12
C ASN A 347 -13.70 -24.10 -20.00
N ALA A 348 -14.49 -23.03 -20.08
CA ALA A 348 -13.92 -21.70 -20.07
C ALA A 348 -13.19 -21.43 -18.75
N VAL A 349 -12.01 -20.83 -18.87
CA VAL A 349 -11.16 -20.51 -17.74
C VAL A 349 -10.76 -19.05 -17.80
N ARG A 350 -10.88 -18.35 -16.66
CA ARG A 350 -10.31 -17.03 -16.50
C ARG A 350 -8.89 -17.20 -16.00
N MET A 351 -7.94 -16.66 -16.75
CA MET A 351 -6.53 -16.63 -16.38
C MET A 351 -6.12 -15.19 -16.13
N ARG A 352 -5.42 -15.00 -15.03
CA ARG A 352 -4.74 -13.77 -14.70
C ARG A 352 -3.28 -14.09 -14.46
N ALA A 353 -2.39 -13.26 -15.00
CA ALA A 353 -0.97 -13.34 -14.68
C ALA A 353 -0.43 -11.94 -14.45
N LYS A 354 0.49 -11.85 -13.48
CA LYS A 354 1.26 -10.65 -13.20
C LYS A 354 2.73 -10.94 -13.36
N ALA A 355 3.38 -10.13 -14.20
CA ALA A 355 4.81 -10.10 -14.37
C ALA A 355 5.38 -8.83 -13.74
N VAL A 356 6.61 -8.91 -13.22
CA VAL A 356 7.35 -7.75 -12.72
C VAL A 356 8.78 -7.78 -13.24
N GLY A 357 9.38 -6.62 -13.44
CA GLY A 357 10.80 -6.50 -13.80
C GLY A 357 11.41 -5.19 -13.29
N GLU A 358 12.73 -5.14 -13.30
CA GLU A 358 13.49 -3.95 -12.87
C GLU A 358 13.33 -2.82 -13.90
N LEU A 359 13.27 -1.58 -13.42
CA LEU A 359 13.17 -0.38 -14.27
C LEU A 359 14.53 0.01 -14.88
N PHE A 360 15.60 -0.22 -14.12
CA PHE A 360 16.98 0.00 -14.50
C PHE A 360 17.83 -1.13 -13.90
N PRO A 361 19.04 -1.40 -14.43
CA PRO A 361 19.90 -2.43 -13.86
C PRO A 361 20.23 -2.03 -12.42
N VAL A 362 19.78 -2.81 -11.43
CA VAL A 362 20.13 -2.53 -10.04
C VAL A 362 21.64 -2.78 -9.89
N ALA A 363 22.40 -1.72 -9.60
CA ALA A 363 23.80 -1.87 -9.19
C ALA A 363 23.82 -2.79 -7.96
N ALA A 364 24.31 -4.01 -8.14
CA ALA A 364 24.18 -5.09 -7.18
C ALA A 364 24.62 -4.67 -5.76
N ARG A 365 23.72 -4.83 -4.79
CA ARG A 365 23.97 -5.17 -3.36
C ARG A 365 25.19 -4.51 -2.69
N ALA A 366 25.30 -3.18 -2.71
CA ALA A 366 26.33 -2.44 -1.96
C ALA A 366 25.85 -1.88 -0.60
N ILE A 367 24.72 -2.34 -0.06
CA ILE A 367 24.20 -1.93 1.26
C ILE A 367 24.26 -3.09 2.26
N ARG A 368 25.42 -3.76 2.34
CA ARG A 368 25.81 -4.57 3.50
C ARG A 368 27.12 -4.00 4.01
N GLY A 369 27.00 -2.93 4.80
CA GLY A 369 28.08 -2.35 5.60
C GLY A 369 27.83 -2.69 7.06
#